data_AF-N9PZJ4-F1
#
_entry.id   AF-N9PZJ4-F1
#
_cell.length_a   1.000
_cell.length_b   1.000
_cell.length_c   1.000
_cell.angle_alpha   90.00
_cell.angle_beta   90.00
_cell.angle_gamma   90.00
#
_symmetry.space_group_name_H-M   'P 1'
#
loop_
_entity.id
_entity.type
_entity.pdbx_description
1 polymer ?
#
loop_
_entity_poly.entity_id
_entity_poly.type
_entity_poly.pdbx_seq_one_letter_code
_entity_poly.pdbx_strand_id
1 'polypeptide(L)'
;MSTIQEVIAPLGHTIIALSSPPNDEVGDNTIRAWIDHINSVGNPINQKPVILVIPFSDVEEAENYAAQVDVETSYRVLCVCYHGAYGYEPELAAAMAAALADSNDPAVPFNGVNLGGIPAVEDQYRLTFERIEAALNNGICMIDTGADGVPEILRAISTYRVNPDTGIEDDLMLDINGALIVDYTRKVIRTDLSKERRRKNTAAQRRNVRSIVLKRLIQLEDAEILQNVRANADQLTVTEDPNDRYRANVSIPTDWVRGMHVIGTTLNIY
;
A
#
# COMPACT_ATOMS: atom_id res chain seq x y z
N MET A 1 2.62 -13.19 28.60
CA MET A 1 3.62 -12.26 28.04
C MET A 1 2.91 -11.52 26.94
N SER A 2 3.02 -10.19 26.85
CA SER A 2 2.33 -9.46 25.77
C SER A 2 2.89 -9.85 24.42
N THR A 3 2.00 -9.97 23.43
CA THR A 3 2.39 -10.30 22.06
C THR A 3 3.18 -9.14 21.44
N ILE A 4 3.97 -9.39 20.39
CA ILE A 4 4.70 -8.30 19.73
C ILE A 4 3.72 -7.24 19.18
N GLN A 5 2.57 -7.68 18.65
CA GLN A 5 1.50 -6.83 18.14
C GLN A 5 0.94 -5.90 19.22
N GLU A 6 0.70 -6.43 20.42
CA GLU A 6 0.25 -5.64 21.57
C GLU A 6 1.27 -4.58 21.99
N VAL A 7 2.57 -4.92 21.93
CA VAL A 7 3.66 -4.01 22.30
C VAL A 7 3.79 -2.88 21.28
N ILE A 8 3.68 -3.15 19.98
CA ILE A 8 3.89 -2.15 18.93
C ILE A 8 2.65 -1.29 18.64
N ALA A 9 1.43 -1.82 18.83
CA ALA A 9 0.17 -1.09 18.60
C ALA A 9 0.11 0.32 19.21
N PRO A 10 0.51 0.57 20.48
CA PRO A 10 0.50 1.90 21.05
C PRO A 10 1.54 2.84 20.44
N LEU A 11 2.70 2.33 19.99
CA LEU A 11 3.84 3.13 19.52
C LEU A 11 3.51 3.92 18.25
N GLY A 12 2.67 3.35 17.38
CA GLY A 12 2.34 3.95 16.09
C GLY A 12 3.45 3.67 15.06
N HIS A 13 3.14 2.77 14.15
CA HIS A 13 3.99 2.34 13.05
C HIS A 13 3.21 2.45 11.74
N THR A 14 3.91 2.69 10.64
CA THR A 14 3.31 2.79 9.29
C THR A 14 3.79 1.67 8.38
N ILE A 15 4.91 1.04 8.71
CA ILE A 15 5.49 -0.10 7.99
C ILE A 15 5.99 -1.09 9.04
N ILE A 16 5.72 -2.37 8.84
CA ILE A 16 6.29 -3.48 9.61
C ILE A 16 7.06 -4.35 8.63
N ALA A 17 8.35 -4.54 8.89
CA ALA A 17 9.19 -5.46 8.16
C ALA A 17 9.38 -6.73 9.00
N LEU A 18 8.97 -7.88 8.45
CA LEU A 18 9.20 -9.17 9.10
C LEU A 18 10.55 -9.74 8.65
N SER A 19 11.26 -10.41 9.54
CA SER A 19 12.53 -11.07 9.22
C SER A 19 12.36 -12.32 8.36
N SER A 20 11.16 -12.89 8.33
CA SER A 20 10.81 -14.10 7.59
C SER A 20 9.29 -14.20 7.43
N PRO A 21 8.79 -15.02 6.49
CA PRO A 21 7.38 -15.33 6.41
C PRO A 21 6.84 -15.92 7.73
N PRO A 22 5.72 -15.40 8.26
CA PRO A 22 4.98 -16.06 9.35
C PRO A 22 4.64 -17.50 8.98
N ASN A 23 5.13 -18.46 9.76
CA ASN A 23 5.04 -19.90 9.50
C ASN A 23 4.38 -20.68 10.64
N ASP A 24 3.96 -20.01 11.71
CA ASP A 24 3.26 -20.67 12.81
C ASP A 24 1.83 -21.02 12.37
N GLU A 25 1.34 -22.18 12.82
CA GLU A 25 -0.07 -22.58 12.62
C GLU A 25 -1.01 -21.96 13.68
N VAL A 26 -0.47 -21.66 14.86
CA VAL A 26 -1.22 -21.10 16.01
C VAL A 26 -0.38 -20.07 16.75
N GLY A 27 -1.04 -19.08 17.34
CA GLY A 27 -0.41 -18.05 18.15
C GLY A 27 -0.18 -16.74 17.40
N ASP A 28 0.78 -15.96 17.88
CA ASP A 28 0.93 -14.55 17.50
C ASP A 28 1.75 -14.34 16.23
N ASN A 29 2.54 -15.33 15.80
CA ASN A 29 3.32 -15.26 14.57
C ASN A 29 2.65 -16.04 13.42
N THR A 30 1.32 -16.17 13.47
CA THR A 30 0.52 -16.62 12.33
C THR A 30 0.27 -15.44 11.37
N ILE A 31 0.09 -15.71 10.07
CA ILE A 31 -0.30 -14.66 9.12
C ILE A 31 -1.63 -14.01 9.52
N ARG A 32 -2.59 -14.82 9.98
CA ARG A 32 -3.89 -14.35 10.46
C ARG A 32 -3.75 -13.31 11.57
N ALA A 33 -2.88 -13.57 12.56
CA ALA A 33 -2.64 -12.62 13.64
C ALA A 33 -2.05 -11.29 13.14
N TRP A 34 -1.16 -11.34 12.14
CA TRP A 34 -0.63 -10.12 11.51
C TRP A 34 -1.70 -9.36 10.70
N ILE A 35 -2.53 -10.06 9.94
CA ILE A 35 -3.66 -9.46 9.19
C ILE A 35 -4.66 -8.81 10.15
N ASP A 36 -5.05 -9.51 11.22
CA ASP A 36 -5.96 -8.99 12.24
C ASP A 36 -5.37 -7.75 12.92
N HIS A 37 -4.06 -7.74 13.19
CA HIS A 37 -3.36 -6.58 13.74
C HIS A 37 -3.41 -5.38 12.80
N ILE A 38 -2.97 -5.51 11.54
CA ILE A 38 -2.94 -4.37 10.59
C ILE A 38 -4.34 -3.83 10.31
N ASN A 39 -5.36 -4.70 10.26
CA ASN A 39 -6.76 -4.30 10.11
C ASN A 39 -7.25 -3.57 11.36
N SER A 40 -6.91 -4.06 12.56
CA SER A 40 -7.27 -3.45 13.83
C SER A 40 -6.66 -2.05 13.99
N VAL A 41 -5.36 -1.88 13.76
CA VAL A 41 -4.72 -0.57 13.90
C VAL A 41 -5.08 0.39 12.75
N GLY A 42 -5.36 -0.13 11.56
CA GLY A 42 -5.72 0.64 10.37
C GLY A 42 -7.18 1.12 10.33
N ASN A 43 -8.05 0.56 11.19
CA ASN A 43 -9.49 0.76 11.16
C ASN A 43 -9.90 2.25 11.30
N PRO A 44 -11.18 2.60 11.02
CA PRO A 44 -11.66 3.98 11.10
C PRO A 44 -11.50 4.66 12.47
N ILE A 45 -11.33 3.90 13.55
CA ILE A 45 -11.18 4.40 14.92
C ILE A 45 -9.71 4.70 15.23
N ASN A 46 -8.83 3.71 15.03
CA ASN A 46 -7.41 3.78 15.36
C ASN A 46 -6.62 4.60 14.35
N GLN A 47 -6.96 4.50 13.05
CA GLN A 47 -6.41 5.32 11.97
C GLN A 47 -4.87 5.30 11.90
N LYS A 48 -4.26 4.16 12.21
CA LYS A 48 -2.82 3.90 12.10
C LYS A 48 -2.63 2.85 11.00
N PRO A 49 -2.73 3.23 9.71
CA PRO A 49 -2.52 2.29 8.63
C PRO A 49 -1.10 1.73 8.64
N VAL A 50 -0.97 0.48 8.20
CA VAL A 50 0.32 -0.23 8.19
C VAL A 50 0.46 -0.98 6.88
N ILE A 51 1.64 -0.90 6.28
CA ILE A 51 2.09 -1.85 5.25
C ILE A 51 2.93 -2.94 5.91
N LEU A 52 2.58 -4.19 5.66
CA LEU A 52 3.33 -5.36 6.13
C LEU A 52 4.23 -5.85 4.99
N VAL A 53 5.53 -5.89 5.24
CA VAL A 53 6.55 -6.37 4.30
C VAL A 53 7.00 -7.76 4.74
N ILE A 54 6.82 -8.74 3.86
CA ILE A 54 7.15 -10.15 4.08
C ILE A 54 8.18 -10.57 3.02
N PRO A 55 9.40 -10.96 3.41
CA PRO A 55 10.46 -11.28 2.47
C PRO A 55 10.45 -12.76 2.04
N PHE A 56 10.85 -13.02 0.80
CA PHE A 56 11.01 -14.34 0.21
C PHE A 56 12.27 -14.41 -0.68
N SER A 57 12.99 -15.53 -0.60
CA SER A 57 14.11 -15.84 -1.51
C SER A 57 13.75 -16.88 -2.56
N ASP A 58 12.56 -17.46 -2.46
CA ASP A 58 12.01 -18.41 -3.42
C ASP A 58 10.68 -17.88 -3.98
N VAL A 59 10.58 -17.84 -5.30
CA VAL A 59 9.41 -17.26 -5.98
C VAL A 59 8.18 -18.18 -5.89
N GLU A 60 8.36 -19.50 -5.85
CA GLU A 60 7.26 -20.45 -5.71
C GLU A 60 6.71 -20.40 -4.28
N GLU A 61 7.58 -20.31 -3.27
CA GLU A 61 7.16 -20.10 -1.87
C GLU A 61 6.39 -18.78 -1.72
N ALA A 62 6.87 -17.70 -2.34
CA ALA A 62 6.21 -16.40 -2.31
C ALA A 62 4.81 -16.45 -2.91
N GLU A 63 4.64 -17.09 -4.07
CA GLU A 63 3.36 -17.24 -4.76
C GLU A 63 2.37 -18.09 -3.96
N ASN A 64 2.82 -19.23 -3.43
CA ASN A 64 2.00 -20.07 -2.56
C ASN A 64 1.54 -19.29 -1.32
N TYR A 65 2.40 -18.43 -0.79
CA TYR A 65 2.06 -17.58 0.35
C TYR A 65 1.03 -16.50 -0.01
N ALA A 66 1.24 -15.79 -1.12
CA ALA A 66 0.35 -14.73 -1.59
C ALA A 66 -1.03 -15.25 -2.03
N ALA A 67 -1.15 -16.53 -2.35
CA ALA A 67 -2.41 -17.21 -2.68
C ALA A 67 -3.24 -17.64 -1.46
N GLN A 68 -2.76 -17.43 -0.23
CA GLN A 68 -3.56 -17.70 0.96
C GLN A 68 -4.75 -16.73 1.04
N VAL A 69 -5.91 -17.24 1.45
CA VAL A 69 -7.18 -16.46 1.53
C VAL A 69 -7.07 -15.18 2.37
N ASP A 70 -6.28 -15.21 3.43
CA ASP A 70 -6.05 -14.07 4.32
C ASP A 70 -5.14 -12.99 3.69
N VAL A 71 -4.47 -13.33 2.58
CA VAL A 71 -3.40 -12.53 1.97
C VAL A 71 -3.80 -12.01 0.58
N GLU A 72 -4.43 -12.83 -0.26
CA GLU A 72 -4.75 -12.49 -1.67
C GLU A 72 -5.73 -11.31 -1.86
N THR A 73 -6.40 -10.91 -0.79
CA THR A 73 -7.35 -9.78 -0.76
C THR A 73 -6.75 -8.53 -0.10
N SER A 74 -5.48 -8.58 0.32
CA SER A 74 -4.87 -7.52 1.11
C SER A 74 -4.06 -6.56 0.24
N TYR A 75 -4.49 -5.30 0.19
CA TYR A 75 -3.69 -4.21 -0.40
C TYR A 75 -2.64 -3.64 0.55
N ARG A 76 -2.45 -4.31 1.71
CA ARG A 76 -1.58 -3.88 2.81
C ARG A 76 -0.37 -4.78 3.00
N VAL A 77 -0.34 -5.93 2.32
CA VAL A 77 0.74 -6.92 2.42
C VAL A 77 1.57 -6.88 1.15
N LEU A 78 2.88 -6.84 1.32
CA LEU A 78 3.87 -7.00 0.25
C LEU A 78 4.62 -8.30 0.49
N CYS A 79 4.42 -9.28 -0.40
CA CYS A 79 5.34 -10.41 -0.53
C CYS A 79 6.50 -9.96 -1.42
N VAL A 80 7.62 -9.55 -0.82
CA VAL A 80 8.81 -9.09 -1.53
C VAL A 80 9.67 -10.29 -1.86
N CYS A 81 9.98 -10.51 -3.13
CA CYS A 81 10.78 -11.64 -3.56
C CYS A 81 12.02 -11.20 -4.32
N TYR A 82 13.19 -11.62 -3.84
CA TYR A 82 14.43 -11.59 -4.59
C TYR A 82 14.96 -13.02 -4.74
N HIS A 83 14.62 -13.66 -5.85
CA HIS A 83 14.85 -15.09 -6.02
C HIS A 83 16.35 -15.44 -5.96
N GLY A 84 16.72 -16.38 -5.09
CA GLY A 84 18.11 -16.78 -4.86
C GLY A 84 18.83 -16.04 -3.73
N ALA A 85 18.22 -15.02 -3.12
CA ALA A 85 18.81 -14.21 -2.05
C ALA A 85 18.78 -14.89 -0.66
N TYR A 86 19.00 -16.21 -0.64
CA TYR A 86 18.87 -17.03 0.57
C TYR A 86 19.75 -16.51 1.71
N GLY A 87 19.15 -16.31 2.89
CA GLY A 87 19.82 -15.80 4.08
C GLY A 87 19.88 -14.28 4.18
N TYR A 88 19.32 -13.55 3.20
CA TYR A 88 19.18 -12.08 3.21
C TYR A 88 17.71 -11.64 3.31
N GLU A 89 16.79 -12.52 3.70
CA GLU A 89 15.37 -12.21 3.84
C GLU A 89 15.12 -11.04 4.81
N PRO A 90 15.76 -10.98 6.00
CA PRO A 90 15.59 -9.84 6.89
C PRO A 90 16.08 -8.52 6.29
N GLU A 91 17.22 -8.53 5.61
CA GLU A 91 17.81 -7.38 4.92
C GLU A 91 16.91 -6.92 3.76
N LEU A 92 16.33 -7.86 3.01
CA LEU A 92 15.36 -7.60 1.95
C LEU A 92 14.12 -6.86 2.48
N ALA A 93 13.53 -7.37 3.56
CA ALA A 93 12.38 -6.74 4.18
C ALA A 93 12.72 -5.34 4.73
N ALA A 94 13.89 -5.19 5.35
CA ALA A 94 14.36 -3.93 5.89
C ALA A 94 14.65 -2.89 4.80
N ALA A 95 15.31 -3.29 3.71
CA ALA A 95 15.62 -2.42 2.58
C ALA A 95 14.34 -1.97 1.86
N MET A 96 13.38 -2.87 1.65
CA MET A 96 12.08 -2.50 1.08
C MET A 96 11.31 -1.54 1.98
N ALA A 97 11.28 -1.79 3.30
CA ALA A 97 10.65 -0.88 4.24
C ALA A 97 11.31 0.51 4.25
N ALA A 98 12.64 0.57 4.12
CA ALA A 98 13.36 1.83 3.97
C ALA A 98 13.01 2.57 2.68
N ALA A 99 12.95 1.86 1.55
CA ALA A 99 12.53 2.43 0.26
C ALA A 99 11.12 3.03 0.32
N LEU A 100 10.16 2.29 0.89
CA LEU A 100 8.79 2.78 1.10
C LEU A 100 8.74 4.00 2.02
N ALA A 101 9.60 4.07 3.05
CA ALA A 101 9.61 5.16 4.01
C ALA A 101 10.28 6.45 3.49
N ASP A 102 11.20 6.34 2.54
CA ASP A 102 11.96 7.47 1.99
C ASP A 102 11.16 8.29 0.95
N SER A 103 10.11 7.71 0.37
CA SER A 103 9.29 8.42 -0.61
C SER A 103 8.43 9.51 0.02
N ASN A 104 8.66 10.76 -0.39
CA ASN A 104 7.86 11.91 0.04
C ASN A 104 6.54 12.03 -0.73
N ASP A 105 6.48 11.51 -1.95
CA ASP A 105 5.31 11.55 -2.82
C ASP A 105 4.71 10.13 -2.93
N PRO A 106 3.51 9.90 -2.37
CA PRO A 106 2.91 8.57 -2.40
C PRO A 106 2.50 8.10 -3.80
N ALA A 107 2.51 8.96 -4.82
CA ALA A 107 2.13 8.61 -6.19
C ALA A 107 3.32 8.26 -7.10
N VAL A 108 4.55 8.53 -6.66
CA VAL A 108 5.76 8.18 -7.43
C VAL A 108 5.97 6.66 -7.40
N PRO A 109 6.03 5.98 -8.55
CA PRO A 109 6.29 4.54 -8.61
C PRO A 109 7.67 4.19 -8.07
N PHE A 110 7.80 3.01 -7.47
CA PHE A 110 9.05 2.53 -6.87
C PHE A 110 9.99 1.80 -7.85
N ASN A 111 9.63 1.69 -9.12
CA ASN A 111 10.41 0.96 -10.12
C ASN A 111 11.85 1.53 -10.22
N GLY A 112 12.85 0.67 -10.18
CA GLY A 112 14.27 1.04 -10.25
C GLY A 112 14.84 1.64 -8.97
N VAL A 113 14.10 1.63 -7.85
CA VAL A 113 14.68 2.01 -6.56
C VAL A 113 15.61 0.91 -6.08
N ASN A 114 16.88 1.27 -5.86
CA ASN A 114 17.91 0.36 -5.38
C ASN A 114 17.71 -0.01 -3.90
N LEU A 115 17.82 -1.31 -3.62
CA LEU A 115 17.79 -1.91 -2.30
C LEU A 115 19.23 -2.23 -1.84
N GLY A 116 19.77 -1.37 -0.98
CA GLY A 116 21.11 -1.55 -0.42
C GLY A 116 21.19 -2.63 0.67
N GLY A 117 22.40 -3.12 0.92
CA GLY A 117 22.67 -4.08 2.01
C GLY A 117 22.47 -5.55 1.64
N ILE A 118 22.12 -5.84 0.39
CA ILE A 118 21.88 -7.18 -0.13
C ILE A 118 22.82 -7.39 -1.35
N PRO A 119 23.54 -8.52 -1.45
CA PRO A 119 24.38 -8.79 -2.61
C PRO A 119 23.54 -9.16 -3.83
N ALA A 120 24.12 -8.98 -5.02
CA ALA A 120 23.54 -9.55 -6.23
C ALA A 120 23.44 -11.07 -6.13
N VAL A 121 22.32 -11.64 -6.59
CA VAL A 121 22.19 -13.10 -6.73
C VAL A 121 23.02 -13.62 -7.90
N GLU A 122 23.40 -14.89 -7.81
CA GLU A 122 24.09 -15.59 -8.89
C GLU A 122 23.21 -15.70 -10.14
N ASP A 123 23.83 -15.73 -11.33
CA ASP A 123 23.12 -15.76 -12.61
C ASP A 123 22.12 -16.92 -12.74
N GLN A 124 22.36 -18.05 -12.06
CA GLN A 124 21.46 -19.20 -12.08
C GLN A 124 20.09 -18.94 -11.42
N TYR A 125 20.00 -17.92 -10.55
CA TYR A 125 18.76 -17.51 -9.90
C TYR A 125 18.03 -16.38 -10.64
N ARG A 126 18.60 -15.86 -11.73
CA ARG A 126 17.91 -14.86 -12.54
C ARG A 126 16.72 -15.49 -13.24
N LEU A 127 15.54 -14.94 -12.98
CA LEU A 127 14.30 -15.39 -13.56
C LEU A 127 14.16 -14.86 -15.00
N THR A 128 13.46 -15.61 -15.85
CA THR A 128 13.07 -15.09 -17.16
C THR A 128 12.03 -13.99 -17.00
N PHE A 129 11.93 -13.10 -17.99
CA PHE A 129 10.90 -12.06 -18.00
C PHE A 129 9.48 -12.65 -17.87
N GLU A 130 9.19 -13.76 -18.57
CA GLU A 130 7.91 -14.46 -18.47
C GLU A 130 7.62 -14.94 -17.03
N ARG A 131 8.63 -15.46 -16.32
CA ARG A 131 8.47 -15.92 -14.93
C ARG A 131 8.25 -14.75 -13.97
N ILE A 132 8.92 -13.63 -14.20
CA ILE A 132 8.74 -12.38 -13.45
C ILE A 132 7.32 -11.85 -13.65
N GLU A 133 6.86 -11.76 -14.90
CA GLU A 133 5.49 -11.31 -15.21
C GLU A 133 4.43 -12.23 -14.58
N ALA A 134 4.67 -13.55 -14.58
CA ALA A 134 3.80 -14.49 -13.87
C ALA A 134 3.76 -14.21 -12.35
N ALA A 135 4.91 -13.95 -11.73
CA ALA A 135 4.99 -13.61 -10.30
C ALA A 135 4.32 -12.26 -9.98
N LEU A 136 4.49 -11.26 -10.83
CA LEU A 136 3.80 -9.97 -10.71
C LEU A 136 2.28 -10.15 -10.81
N ASN A 137 1.78 -10.95 -11.75
CA ASN A 137 0.36 -11.29 -11.83
C ASN A 137 -0.12 -12.10 -10.61
N ASN A 138 0.81 -12.77 -9.92
CA ASN A 138 0.55 -13.47 -8.67
C ASN A 138 0.67 -12.60 -7.41
N GLY A 139 0.78 -11.27 -7.55
CA GLY A 139 0.79 -10.35 -6.41
C GLY A 139 2.12 -10.33 -5.66
N ILE A 140 3.22 -10.69 -6.33
CA ILE A 140 4.57 -10.68 -5.76
C ILE A 140 5.28 -9.38 -6.12
N CYS A 141 5.80 -8.69 -5.12
CA CYS A 141 6.69 -7.55 -5.31
C CYS A 141 8.08 -8.08 -5.71
N MET A 142 8.35 -8.06 -7.01
CA MET A 142 9.59 -8.62 -7.56
C MET A 142 10.76 -7.64 -7.49
N ILE A 143 11.91 -8.18 -7.08
CA ILE A 143 13.22 -7.54 -7.09
C ILE A 143 14.10 -8.28 -8.10
N ASP A 144 14.95 -7.54 -8.81
CA ASP A 144 15.97 -8.13 -9.68
C ASP A 144 17.31 -7.40 -9.51
N THR A 145 18.37 -7.97 -10.06
CA THR A 145 19.69 -7.34 -10.08
C THR A 145 19.72 -6.29 -11.17
N GLY A 146 19.77 -5.02 -10.78
CA GLY A 146 19.89 -3.89 -11.71
C GLY A 146 21.17 -3.95 -12.54
N ALA A 147 21.23 -3.12 -13.59
CA ALA A 147 22.39 -3.05 -14.48
C ALA A 147 23.67 -2.56 -13.78
N ASP A 148 23.53 -1.87 -12.65
CA ASP A 148 24.61 -1.43 -11.77
C ASP A 148 25.08 -2.52 -10.77
N GLY A 149 24.46 -3.70 -10.80
CA GLY A 149 24.76 -4.83 -9.92
C GLY A 149 24.12 -4.72 -8.53
N VAL A 150 23.26 -3.73 -8.31
CA VAL A 150 22.54 -3.56 -7.04
C VAL A 150 21.11 -4.11 -7.21
N PRO A 151 20.54 -4.81 -6.21
CA PRO A 151 19.15 -5.22 -6.27
C PRO A 151 18.23 -4.00 -6.39
N GLU A 152 17.24 -4.05 -7.27
CA GLU A 152 16.29 -2.96 -7.51
C GLU A 152 14.85 -3.48 -7.58
N ILE A 153 13.91 -2.61 -7.20
CA ILE A 153 12.48 -2.93 -7.28
C ILE A 153 12.04 -2.95 -8.75
N LEU A 154 11.61 -4.10 -9.26
CA LEU A 154 11.00 -4.17 -10.59
C LEU A 154 9.60 -3.53 -10.57
N ARG A 155 8.78 -3.92 -9.59
CA ARG A 155 7.47 -3.31 -9.32
C ARG A 155 7.04 -3.56 -7.88
N ALA A 156 6.59 -2.50 -7.20
CA ALA A 156 6.05 -2.59 -5.86
C ALA A 156 4.54 -2.84 -5.90
N ILE A 157 4.15 -4.11 -5.86
CA ILE A 157 2.73 -4.52 -5.80
C ILE A 157 2.41 -5.18 -4.47
N SER A 158 1.18 -4.98 -4.02
CA SER A 158 0.59 -5.72 -2.91
C SER A 158 0.08 -7.09 -3.36
N THR A 159 -0.40 -7.88 -2.41
CA THR A 159 -1.03 -9.16 -2.67
C THR A 159 -2.50 -9.05 -3.10
N TYR A 160 -3.07 -7.83 -3.20
CA TYR A 160 -4.45 -7.58 -3.60
C TYR A 160 -4.69 -7.99 -5.06
N ARG A 161 -5.44 -9.07 -5.25
CA ARG A 161 -5.88 -9.55 -6.56
C ARG A 161 -7.37 -9.88 -6.61
N VAL A 162 -7.99 -10.02 -5.44
CA VAL A 162 -9.39 -10.39 -5.30
C VAL A 162 -10.07 -9.35 -4.42
N ASN A 163 -11.22 -8.86 -4.88
CA ASN A 163 -12.03 -7.95 -4.11
C ASN A 163 -12.66 -8.69 -2.90
N PRO A 164 -12.40 -8.28 -1.65
CA PRO A 164 -12.84 -9.02 -0.47
C PRO A 164 -14.36 -9.06 -0.29
N ASP A 165 -15.11 -8.11 -0.87
CA ASP A 165 -16.57 -8.04 -0.74
C ASP A 165 -17.29 -8.91 -1.78
N THR A 166 -16.72 -9.04 -2.98
CA THR A 166 -17.36 -9.74 -4.11
C THR A 166 -16.74 -11.09 -4.43
N GLY A 167 -15.48 -11.33 -4.05
CA GLY A 167 -14.72 -12.53 -4.42
C GLY A 167 -14.31 -12.57 -5.90
N ILE A 168 -14.38 -11.45 -6.61
CA ILE A 168 -14.03 -11.35 -8.04
C ILE A 168 -12.62 -10.78 -8.17
N GLU A 169 -11.90 -11.18 -9.22
CA GLU A 169 -10.62 -10.60 -9.61
C GLU A 169 -10.72 -9.07 -9.75
N ASP A 170 -9.78 -8.35 -9.12
CA ASP A 170 -9.76 -6.90 -9.05
C ASP A 170 -8.31 -6.40 -8.89
N ASP A 171 -7.93 -5.42 -9.70
CA ASP A 171 -6.59 -4.82 -9.71
C ASP A 171 -6.54 -3.43 -9.06
N LEU A 172 -7.67 -2.92 -8.55
CA LEU A 172 -7.83 -1.53 -8.14
C LEU A 172 -6.82 -1.09 -7.07
N MET A 173 -6.39 -2.01 -6.21
CA MET A 173 -5.43 -1.74 -5.15
C MET A 173 -4.20 -2.64 -5.25
N LEU A 174 -3.92 -3.19 -6.44
CA LEU A 174 -2.75 -4.05 -6.68
C LEU A 174 -1.45 -3.27 -6.44
N ASP A 175 -1.35 -2.06 -6.99
CA ASP A 175 -0.18 -1.21 -6.80
C ASP A 175 -0.12 -0.64 -5.37
N ILE A 176 1.04 -0.72 -4.71
CA ILE A 176 1.17 -0.24 -3.33
C ILE A 176 0.94 1.26 -3.22
N ASN A 177 1.22 2.03 -4.28
CA ASN A 177 0.96 3.46 -4.32
C ASN A 177 -0.52 3.77 -4.04
N GLY A 178 -1.46 2.92 -4.46
CA GLY A 178 -2.89 3.08 -4.14
C GLY A 178 -3.14 3.12 -2.62
N ALA A 179 -2.53 2.23 -1.85
CA ALA A 179 -2.63 2.23 -0.38
C ALA A 179 -2.00 3.50 0.24
N LEU A 180 -0.80 3.87 -0.24
CA LEU A 180 -0.05 5.02 0.26
C LEU A 180 -0.80 6.35 -0.02
N ILE A 181 -1.40 6.48 -1.21
CA ILE A 181 -2.20 7.65 -1.60
C ILE A 181 -3.43 7.80 -0.72
N VAL A 182 -4.16 6.71 -0.45
CA VAL A 182 -5.35 6.72 0.42
C VAL A 182 -4.96 7.16 1.84
N ASP A 183 -3.87 6.62 2.36
CA ASP A 183 -3.39 6.98 3.70
C ASP A 183 -2.89 8.41 3.80
N TYR A 184 -2.12 8.86 2.82
CA TYR A 184 -1.63 10.22 2.74
C TYR A 184 -2.79 11.21 2.64
N THR A 185 -3.77 10.93 1.77
CA THR A 185 -4.99 11.73 1.60
C THR A 185 -5.73 11.87 2.94
N ARG A 186 -5.95 10.75 3.65
CA ARG A 186 -6.55 10.76 4.99
C ARG A 186 -5.73 11.61 5.97
N LYS A 187 -4.41 11.43 6.00
CA LYS A 187 -3.49 12.15 6.90
C LYS A 187 -3.57 13.66 6.69
N VAL A 188 -3.50 14.14 5.45
CA VAL A 188 -3.47 15.58 5.16
C VAL A 188 -4.83 16.24 5.38
N ILE A 189 -5.93 15.57 5.01
CA ILE A 189 -7.30 16.07 5.27
C ILE A 189 -7.54 16.17 6.78
N ARG A 190 -7.18 15.12 7.54
CA ARG A 190 -7.31 15.13 9.00
C ARG A 190 -6.47 16.25 9.61
N THR A 191 -5.26 16.47 9.12
CA THR A 191 -4.39 17.55 9.58
C THR A 191 -5.06 18.92 9.39
N ASP A 192 -5.66 19.18 8.23
CA ASP A 192 -6.38 20.43 7.99
C ASP A 192 -7.64 20.56 8.85
N LEU A 193 -8.43 19.49 8.99
CA LEU A 193 -9.61 19.52 9.83
C LEU A 193 -9.27 19.67 11.31
N SER A 194 -8.11 19.18 11.77
CA SER A 194 -7.67 19.30 13.16
C SER A 194 -7.34 20.73 13.59
N LYS A 195 -7.13 21.66 12.64
CA LYS A 195 -6.86 23.08 12.95
C LYS A 195 -8.01 23.78 13.66
N GLU A 196 -9.24 23.27 13.54
CA GLU A 196 -10.41 23.79 14.23
C GLU A 196 -11.17 22.63 14.88
N ARG A 197 -10.71 22.24 16.09
CA ARG A 197 -11.26 21.08 16.82
C ARG A 197 -12.63 21.33 17.48
N ARG A 198 -13.02 22.59 17.67
CA ARG A 198 -14.24 22.99 18.40
C ARG A 198 -15.41 23.35 17.47
N ARG A 199 -15.47 22.75 16.28
CA ARG A 199 -16.58 22.98 15.34
C ARG A 199 -17.89 22.44 15.89
N LYS A 200 -18.98 23.17 15.67
CA LYS A 200 -20.35 22.69 15.90
C LYS A 200 -20.81 21.90 14.68
N ASN A 201 -21.60 20.84 14.85
CA ASN A 201 -22.19 20.12 13.72
C ASN A 201 -23.44 20.84 13.17
N THR A 202 -23.26 22.04 12.61
CA THR A 202 -24.33 22.80 11.95
C THR A 202 -24.16 22.77 10.44
N ALA A 203 -25.24 23.02 9.68
CA ALA A 203 -25.17 23.08 8.22
C ALA A 203 -24.12 24.10 7.71
N ALA A 204 -23.95 25.24 8.38
CA ALA A 204 -22.93 26.22 8.02
C ALA A 204 -21.50 25.68 8.21
N GLN A 205 -21.26 24.97 9.31
CA GLN A 205 -19.97 24.36 9.59
C GLN A 205 -19.67 23.18 8.66
N ARG A 206 -20.67 22.39 8.26
CA ARG A 206 -20.52 21.35 7.23
C ARG A 206 -20.15 21.93 5.86
N ARG A 207 -20.72 23.07 5.46
CA ARG A 207 -20.28 23.80 4.25
C ARG A 207 -18.83 24.30 4.34
N ASN A 208 -18.41 24.74 5.53
CA ASN A 208 -17.02 25.11 5.78
C ASN A 208 -16.09 23.90 5.65
N VAL A 209 -16.42 22.76 6.27
CA VAL A 209 -15.69 21.48 6.12
C VAL A 209 -15.59 21.08 4.65
N ARG A 210 -16.68 21.16 3.89
CA ARG A 210 -16.67 20.89 2.45
C ARG A 210 -15.64 21.74 1.72
N SER A 211 -15.57 23.04 2.03
CA SER A 211 -14.64 23.98 1.40
C SER A 211 -13.17 23.65 1.74
N ILE A 212 -12.91 23.28 3.00
CA ILE A 212 -11.57 22.87 3.46
C ILE A 212 -11.14 21.58 2.75
N VAL A 213 -12.02 20.57 2.72
CA VAL A 213 -11.74 19.27 2.08
C VAL A 213 -11.53 19.44 0.59
N LEU A 214 -12.45 20.12 -0.11
CA LEU A 214 -12.33 20.32 -1.56
C LEU A 214 -11.03 21.05 -1.93
N LYS A 215 -10.66 22.08 -1.17
CA LYS A 215 -9.39 22.78 -1.39
C LYS A 215 -8.20 21.83 -1.29
N ARG A 216 -8.14 20.98 -0.26
CA ARG A 216 -7.05 20.01 -0.11
C ARG A 216 -7.04 18.97 -1.23
N LEU A 217 -8.20 18.44 -1.60
CA LEU A 217 -8.30 17.45 -2.67
C LEU A 217 -7.86 18.01 -4.02
N ILE A 218 -8.22 19.27 -4.31
CA ILE A 218 -7.74 19.96 -5.52
C ILE A 218 -6.21 20.10 -5.50
N GLN A 219 -5.60 20.38 -4.35
CA GLN A 219 -4.14 20.42 -4.23
C GLN A 219 -3.48 19.05 -4.45
N LEU A 220 -4.16 17.96 -4.07
CA LEU A 220 -3.70 16.60 -4.36
C LEU A 220 -3.86 16.26 -5.85
N GLU A 221 -4.89 16.77 -6.51
CA GLU A 221 -5.04 16.65 -7.96
C GLU A 221 -3.96 17.42 -8.72
N ASP A 222 -3.65 18.65 -8.28
CA ASP A 222 -2.57 19.46 -8.86
C ASP A 222 -1.17 18.84 -8.67
N ALA A 223 -1.02 17.98 -7.65
CA ALA A 223 0.20 17.24 -7.37
C ALA A 223 0.22 15.85 -8.03
N GLU A 224 -0.75 15.53 -8.89
CA GLU A 224 -0.85 14.21 -9.55
C GLU A 224 -0.94 13.04 -8.57
N ILE A 225 -1.50 13.27 -7.37
CA ILE A 225 -1.77 12.25 -6.35
C ILE A 225 -3.18 11.67 -6.52
N LEU A 226 -4.15 12.54 -6.81
CA LEU A 226 -5.54 12.19 -7.12
C LEU A 226 -5.88 12.68 -8.53
N GLN A 227 -6.96 12.17 -9.12
CA GLN A 227 -7.50 12.65 -10.37
C GLN A 227 -9.03 12.71 -10.32
N ASN A 228 -9.60 13.49 -11.25
CA ASN A 228 -11.04 13.71 -11.41
C ASN A 228 -11.71 14.40 -10.20
N VAL A 229 -10.94 15.07 -9.34
CA VAL A 229 -11.48 15.79 -8.18
C VAL A 229 -12.33 16.97 -8.62
N ARG A 230 -11.80 17.81 -9.53
CA ARG A 230 -12.55 18.96 -10.06
C ARG A 230 -13.78 18.54 -10.85
N ALA A 231 -13.66 17.48 -11.64
CA ALA A 231 -14.76 16.93 -12.43
C ALA A 231 -15.92 16.43 -11.54
N ASN A 232 -15.60 15.90 -10.36
CA ASN A 232 -16.57 15.38 -9.40
C ASN A 232 -16.83 16.31 -8.21
N ALA A 233 -16.43 17.59 -8.30
CA ALA A 233 -16.50 18.51 -7.18
C ALA A 233 -17.95 18.76 -6.71
N ASP A 234 -18.92 18.73 -7.62
CA ASP A 234 -20.35 18.82 -7.34
C ASP A 234 -20.88 17.63 -6.52
N GLN A 235 -20.27 16.46 -6.67
CA GLN A 235 -20.59 15.23 -5.94
C GLN A 235 -19.97 15.18 -4.53
N LEU A 236 -19.09 16.11 -4.15
CA LEU A 236 -18.57 16.18 -2.79
C LEU A 236 -19.68 16.55 -1.79
N THR A 237 -19.99 15.62 -0.91
CA THR A 237 -20.99 15.76 0.15
C THR A 237 -20.35 15.90 1.53
N VAL A 238 -20.98 16.71 2.40
CA VAL A 238 -20.69 16.76 3.83
C VAL A 238 -22.00 16.80 4.59
N THR A 239 -22.44 15.65 5.11
CA THR A 239 -23.77 15.46 5.71
C THR A 239 -23.65 15.08 7.19
N GLU A 240 -24.71 15.34 7.96
CA GLU A 240 -24.83 14.78 9.32
C GLU A 240 -25.09 13.29 9.20
N ASP A 241 -24.47 12.48 10.05
CA ASP A 241 -24.74 11.05 10.06
C ASP A 241 -26.18 10.79 10.54
N PRO A 242 -26.92 9.88 9.90
CA PRO A 242 -28.33 9.63 10.24
C PRO A 242 -28.52 8.99 11.62
N ASN A 243 -27.51 8.28 12.13
CA ASN A 243 -27.58 7.54 13.40
C ASN A 243 -26.76 8.20 14.51
N ASP A 244 -25.70 8.94 14.16
CA ASP A 244 -24.86 9.68 15.10
C ASP A 244 -24.82 11.19 14.79
N ARG A 245 -25.64 11.96 15.51
CA ARG A 245 -25.72 13.42 15.33
C ARG A 245 -24.43 14.19 15.65
N TYR A 246 -23.47 13.56 16.32
CA TYR A 246 -22.16 14.17 16.59
C TYR A 246 -21.17 13.96 15.44
N ARG A 247 -21.51 13.13 14.46
CA ARG A 247 -20.67 12.78 13.31
C ARG A 247 -21.12 13.52 12.04
N ALA A 248 -20.13 13.92 11.24
CA ALA A 248 -20.34 14.39 9.87
C ALA A 248 -19.62 13.43 8.91
N ASN A 249 -20.33 13.02 7.86
CA ASN A 249 -19.81 12.14 6.82
C ASN A 249 -19.39 12.97 5.61
N VAL A 250 -18.18 12.71 5.12
CA VAL A 250 -17.62 13.34 3.92
C VAL A 250 -17.45 12.26 2.85
N SER A 251 -17.94 12.50 1.65
CA SER A 251 -17.80 11.56 0.53
C SER A 251 -17.64 12.30 -0.79
N ILE A 252 -16.75 11.80 -1.64
CA ILE A 252 -16.49 12.28 -3.01
C ILE A 252 -15.96 11.11 -3.84
N PRO A 253 -16.47 10.89 -5.06
CA PRO A 253 -15.85 9.97 -6.00
C PRO A 253 -14.59 10.61 -6.60
N THR A 254 -13.47 9.90 -6.54
CA THR A 254 -12.17 10.33 -7.10
C THR A 254 -11.33 9.08 -7.36
N ASP A 255 -10.38 9.19 -8.27
CA ASP A 255 -9.44 8.11 -8.53
C ASP A 255 -8.06 8.50 -8.00
N TRP A 256 -7.31 7.52 -7.53
CA TRP A 256 -5.88 7.68 -7.28
C TRP A 256 -5.12 7.61 -8.61
N VAL A 257 -4.01 8.35 -8.72
CA VAL A 257 -3.20 8.36 -9.95
C VAL A 257 -2.34 7.10 -9.99
N ARG A 258 -2.48 6.31 -11.06
CA ARG A 258 -1.72 5.06 -11.25
C ARG A 258 -0.32 5.32 -11.81
N GLY A 259 0.64 4.51 -11.40
CA GLY A 259 1.97 4.49 -11.99
C GLY A 259 1.96 4.06 -13.46
N MET A 260 2.75 4.73 -14.29
CA MET A 260 2.92 4.38 -15.71
C MET A 260 4.00 3.30 -15.85
N HIS A 261 3.62 2.04 -15.61
CA HIS A 261 4.54 0.89 -15.59
C HIS A 261 4.92 0.35 -16.97
N VAL A 262 4.04 0.49 -17.97
CA VAL A 262 4.24 -0.08 -19.31
C VAL A 262 3.96 0.98 -20.36
N ILE A 263 4.87 1.12 -21.33
CA ILE A 263 4.74 2.05 -22.46
C ILE A 263 4.57 1.26 -23.75
N GLY A 264 3.35 1.24 -24.29
CA GLY A 264 3.07 0.71 -25.61
C GLY A 264 3.55 1.67 -26.70
N THR A 265 4.35 1.18 -27.66
CA THR A 265 4.88 1.99 -28.77
C THR A 265 4.47 1.40 -30.11
N THR A 266 4.04 2.26 -31.04
CA THR A 266 3.74 1.90 -32.43
C THR A 266 4.56 2.79 -33.38
N LEU A 267 5.37 2.19 -34.24
CA LEU A 267 6.14 2.90 -35.27
C LEU A 267 5.45 2.77 -36.63
N ASN A 268 4.92 3.88 -37.15
CA ASN A 268 4.33 3.93 -38.49
C ASN A 268 5.41 4.31 -39.53
N ILE A 269 5.72 3.40 -40.46
CA ILE A 269 6.67 3.62 -41.57
C ILE A 269 5.85 3.76 -42.87
N TYR A 270 6.11 4.81 -43.64
CA TYR A 270 5.48 5.09 -44.93
C TYR A 270 6.44 4.86 -46.09
#